data_AF-A0A7V8K613-F1
#
_entry.id   AF-A0A7V8K613-F1
#
_cell.length_a   1.000
_cell.length_b   1.000
_cell.length_c   1.000
_cell.angle_alpha   90.00
_cell.angle_beta   90.00
_cell.angle_gamma   90.00
#
_symmetry.space_group_name_H-M   'P 1'
#
loop_
_entity.id
_entity.type
_entity.pdbx_description
1 polymer ?
#
loop_
_entity_poly.entity_id
_entity_poly.type
_entity_poly.pdbx_seq_one_letter_code
_entity_poly.pdbx_strand_id
1 'polypeptide(L)'
;PALLEHQSRILAGVWAQADLAIAGDPATEQALRLNLFHLFQSSSSDGHAGTAAKGLTGEGYEGHCFWDAEIFMLPALVTLAPERARAMLVWRHRTLEHARQHARELNHPHGALYAWRTISGDECSAYFPGGSAQYHINAAVAWAIRLYVDASGDRAFLLEGGAEMIFET
;
A
#
# COMPACT_ATOMS: atom_id res chain seq x y z
N PRO A 1 -27.93 11.34 10.59
CA PRO A 1 -28.35 11.20 9.17
C PRO A 1 -27.20 11.44 8.19
N ALA A 2 -26.58 12.63 8.20
CA ALA A 2 -25.55 13.00 7.21
C ALA A 2 -24.27 12.13 7.22
N LEU A 3 -23.75 11.73 8.38
CA LEU A 3 -22.54 10.88 8.48
C LEU A 3 -22.78 9.47 7.91
N LEU A 4 -23.92 8.87 8.23
CA LEU A 4 -24.31 7.56 7.71
C LEU A 4 -24.46 7.63 6.17
N GLU A 5 -25.20 8.61 5.66
CA GLU A 5 -25.38 8.81 4.22
C GLU A 5 -24.06 9.07 3.49
N HIS A 6 -23.12 9.77 4.12
CA HIS A 6 -21.78 9.97 3.57
C HIS A 6 -21.01 8.64 3.49
N GLN A 7 -20.94 7.89 4.58
CA GLN A 7 -20.28 6.59 4.62
C GLN A 7 -20.91 5.58 3.64
N SER A 8 -22.25 5.52 3.58
CA SER A 8 -22.97 4.64 2.67
C SER A 8 -22.67 4.97 1.20
N ARG A 9 -22.54 6.25 0.84
CA ARG A 9 -22.15 6.66 -0.52
C ARG A 9 -20.73 6.20 -0.88
N ILE A 10 -19.78 6.32 0.05
CA ILE A 10 -18.41 5.84 -0.15
C ILE A 10 -18.42 4.33 -0.40
N LEU A 11 -19.06 3.56 0.49
CA LEU A 11 -19.09 2.10 0.35
C LEU A 11 -19.87 1.64 -0.88
N ALA A 12 -20.94 2.34 -1.27
CA ALA A 12 -21.67 2.05 -2.51
C ALA A 12 -20.76 2.19 -3.74
N GLY A 13 -19.87 3.19 -3.77
CA GLY A 13 -18.88 3.34 -4.82
C GLY A 13 -17.91 2.15 -4.90
N VAL A 14 -17.40 1.69 -3.75
CA VAL A 14 -16.52 0.51 -3.67
C VAL A 14 -17.24 -0.75 -4.18
N TRP A 15 -18.47 -0.98 -3.72
CA TRP A 15 -19.22 -2.17 -4.12
C TRP A 15 -19.68 -2.12 -5.58
N ALA A 16 -19.83 -0.93 -6.17
CA ALA A 16 -20.08 -0.80 -7.59
C ALA A 16 -18.87 -1.21 -8.47
N GLN A 17 -17.64 -1.13 -7.94
CA GLN A 17 -16.44 -1.64 -8.61
C GLN A 17 -16.22 -3.14 -8.37
N ALA A 18 -16.70 -3.67 -7.25
CA ALA A 18 -16.65 -5.09 -6.91
C ALA A 18 -17.83 -5.85 -7.51
N ASP A 19 -17.79 -6.16 -8.81
CA ASP A 19 -18.76 -7.09 -9.42
C ASP A 19 -18.45 -8.53 -8.98
N LEU A 20 -18.89 -8.87 -7.77
CA LEU A 20 -18.58 -10.12 -7.11
C LEU A 20 -19.85 -10.92 -6.82
N ALA A 21 -20.08 -11.96 -7.64
CA ALA A 21 -21.12 -12.96 -7.43
C ALA A 21 -20.54 -14.37 -7.59
N ILE A 22 -20.69 -15.23 -6.58
CA ILE A 22 -20.24 -16.63 -6.63
C ILE A 22 -21.46 -17.53 -6.64
N ALA A 23 -21.83 -17.99 -7.83
CA ALA A 23 -23.02 -18.81 -8.04
C ALA A 23 -22.97 -20.09 -7.19
N GLY A 24 -23.98 -20.28 -6.34
CA GLY A 24 -24.14 -21.48 -5.52
C GLY A 24 -23.29 -21.53 -4.24
N ASP A 25 -22.51 -20.47 -3.92
CA ASP A 25 -21.67 -20.44 -2.72
C ASP A 25 -21.72 -19.07 -2.00
N PRO A 26 -22.80 -18.79 -1.26
CA PRO A 26 -22.96 -17.52 -0.55
C PRO A 26 -21.95 -17.34 0.59
N ALA A 27 -21.40 -18.43 1.15
CA ALA A 27 -20.43 -18.36 2.22
C ALA A 27 -19.08 -17.82 1.71
N THR A 28 -18.60 -18.33 0.57
CA THR A 28 -17.39 -17.83 -0.06
C THR A 28 -17.58 -16.39 -0.57
N GLU A 29 -18.74 -16.04 -1.12
CA GLU A 29 -19.06 -14.66 -1.51
C GLU A 29 -18.99 -13.70 -0.31
N GLN A 30 -19.60 -14.08 0.81
CA GLN A 30 -19.54 -13.30 2.05
C GLN A 30 -18.11 -13.16 2.57
N ALA A 31 -17.34 -14.25 2.58
CA ALA A 31 -15.94 -14.22 3.02
C ALA A 31 -15.10 -13.27 2.16
N LEU A 32 -15.26 -13.30 0.84
CA LEU A 32 -14.52 -12.43 -0.06
C LEU A 32 -14.93 -10.95 0.13
N ARG A 33 -16.23 -10.66 0.24
CA ARG A 33 -16.70 -9.32 0.57
C ARG A 33 -16.14 -8.83 1.91
N LEU A 34 -16.08 -9.68 2.92
CA LEU A 34 -15.49 -9.33 4.22
C LEU A 34 -13.99 -8.97 4.08
N ASN A 35 -13.23 -9.75 3.31
CA ASN A 35 -11.81 -9.46 3.05
C ASN A 35 -11.61 -8.14 2.31
N LEU A 36 -12.39 -7.88 1.25
CA LEU A 36 -12.33 -6.61 0.52
C LEU A 36 -12.73 -5.41 1.39
N PHE A 37 -13.73 -5.60 2.26
CA PHE A 37 -14.11 -4.58 3.23
C PHE A 37 -12.97 -4.25 4.19
N HIS A 38 -12.31 -5.27 4.78
CA HIS A 38 -11.16 -5.03 5.66
C HIS A 38 -9.99 -4.38 4.94
N LEU A 39 -9.72 -4.77 3.70
CA LEU A 39 -8.69 -4.17 2.86
C LEU A 39 -8.95 -2.68 2.62
N PHE A 40 -10.19 -2.32 2.26
CA PHE A 40 -10.60 -0.93 2.11
C PHE A 40 -10.53 -0.17 3.44
N GLN A 41 -10.98 -0.74 4.55
CA GLN A 41 -10.91 -0.05 5.85
C GLN A 41 -9.48 0.16 6.36
N SER A 42 -8.55 -0.72 6.00
CA SER A 42 -7.17 -0.71 6.52
C SER A 42 -6.23 0.21 5.73
N SER A 43 -6.64 0.70 4.56
CA SER A 43 -5.83 1.59 3.73
C SER A 43 -6.06 3.06 4.08
N SER A 44 -5.02 3.88 3.94
CA SER A 44 -5.16 5.35 4.01
C SER A 44 -5.83 5.89 2.75
N SER A 45 -6.58 6.98 2.89
CA SER A 45 -7.21 7.72 1.79
C SER A 45 -6.44 8.99 1.39
N ASP A 46 -5.41 9.39 2.13
CA ASP A 46 -4.77 10.72 2.00
C ASP A 46 -3.24 10.69 1.83
N GLY A 47 -2.64 9.51 1.90
CA GLY A 47 -1.20 9.30 1.72
C GLY A 47 -0.33 9.82 2.85
N HIS A 48 -0.90 10.12 4.02
CA HIS A 48 -0.12 10.52 5.20
C HIS A 48 0.34 9.33 6.05
N ALA A 49 -0.25 8.15 5.84
CA ALA A 49 0.10 6.93 6.54
C ALA A 49 0.19 5.75 5.55
N GLY A 50 1.08 4.81 5.85
CA GLY A 50 1.16 3.56 5.10
C GLY A 50 0.00 2.62 5.46
N THR A 51 -0.02 1.46 4.80
CA THR A 51 -1.04 0.43 5.03
C THR A 51 -0.43 -0.71 5.85
N ALA A 52 -0.89 -0.85 7.10
CA ALA A 52 -0.33 -1.80 8.06
C ALA A 52 -0.71 -3.25 7.73
N ALA A 53 0.22 -4.19 7.97
CA ALA A 53 0.04 -5.61 7.64
C ALA A 53 -1.16 -6.28 8.34
N LYS A 54 -1.60 -5.74 9.48
CA LYS A 54 -2.81 -6.18 10.22
C LYS A 54 -3.82 -5.04 10.41
N GLY A 55 -3.75 -4.00 9.56
CA GLY A 55 -4.59 -2.81 9.70
C GLY A 55 -4.52 -2.21 11.10
N LEU A 56 -5.66 -1.71 11.57
CA LEU A 56 -5.83 -1.16 12.93
C LEU A 56 -6.73 -2.06 13.79
N THR A 57 -6.64 -3.39 13.61
CA THR A 57 -7.54 -4.35 14.26
C THR A 57 -6.92 -5.05 15.47
N GLY A 58 -5.70 -4.70 15.86
CA GLY A 58 -5.01 -5.27 17.01
C GLY A 58 -3.51 -4.97 17.03
N GLU A 59 -2.79 -5.56 17.98
CA GLU A 59 -1.37 -5.26 18.23
C GLU A 59 -0.40 -6.05 17.34
N GLY A 60 -0.87 -7.06 16.60
CA GLY A 60 -0.01 -7.87 15.75
C GLY A 60 0.71 -7.00 14.71
N TYR A 61 2.03 -7.18 14.59
CA TYR A 61 2.93 -6.34 13.79
C TYR A 61 2.94 -4.84 14.16
N GLU A 62 2.27 -4.43 15.23
CA GLU A 62 2.34 -3.10 15.85
C GLU A 62 1.99 -1.97 14.86
N GLY A 63 1.07 -2.20 13.93
CA GLY A 63 0.69 -1.19 12.93
C GLY A 63 1.73 -0.89 11.85
N HIS A 64 2.79 -1.70 11.74
CA HIS A 64 3.84 -1.48 10.75
C HIS A 64 3.41 -1.90 9.34
N CYS A 65 3.92 -1.14 8.38
CA CYS A 65 3.82 -1.38 6.95
C CYS A 65 5.01 -2.22 6.48
N PHE A 66 4.75 -3.09 5.52
CA PHE A 66 5.71 -4.00 4.90
C PHE A 66 5.50 -3.97 3.38
N TRP A 67 6.36 -4.66 2.63
CA TRP A 67 6.18 -4.92 1.20
C TRP A 67 4.85 -5.62 0.85
N ASP A 68 4.17 -6.23 1.83
CA ASP A 68 2.82 -6.79 1.71
C ASP A 68 1.81 -5.78 1.15
N ALA A 69 1.98 -4.49 1.49
CA ALA A 69 1.13 -3.41 1.01
C ALA A 69 1.20 -3.32 -0.53
N GLU A 70 2.40 -3.37 -1.09
CA GLU A 70 2.62 -3.28 -2.53
C GLU A 70 2.23 -4.57 -3.26
N ILE A 71 2.55 -5.75 -2.72
CA ILE A 71 2.37 -7.02 -3.44
C ILE A 71 0.97 -7.63 -3.27
N PHE A 72 0.36 -7.56 -2.10
CA PHE A 72 -0.91 -8.24 -1.82
C PHE A 72 -2.11 -7.30 -1.78
N MET A 73 -1.91 -6.07 -1.28
CA MET A 73 -3.01 -5.14 -1.02
C MET A 73 -3.29 -4.25 -2.23
N LEU A 74 -2.24 -3.64 -2.81
CA LEU A 74 -2.37 -2.71 -3.92
C LEU A 74 -3.06 -3.30 -5.17
N PRO A 75 -2.83 -4.57 -5.59
CA PRO A 75 -3.50 -5.12 -6.77
C PRO A 75 -5.02 -5.19 -6.66
N ALA A 76 -5.55 -5.44 -5.47
CA ALA A 76 -6.99 -5.40 -5.23
C ALA A 76 -7.50 -3.97 -5.06
N LEU A 77 -6.70 -3.08 -4.46
CA LEU A 77 -7.10 -1.68 -4.28
C LEU A 77 -7.09 -0.89 -5.59
N VAL A 78 -6.17 -1.14 -6.52
CA VAL A 78 -6.12 -0.39 -7.78
C VAL A 78 -7.38 -0.57 -8.63
N THR A 79 -8.03 -1.74 -8.53
CA THR A 79 -9.29 -2.02 -9.25
C THR A 79 -10.51 -1.53 -8.48
N LEU A 80 -10.50 -1.63 -7.15
CA LEU A 80 -11.66 -1.29 -6.30
C LEU A 80 -11.74 0.18 -5.88
N ALA A 81 -10.59 0.79 -5.66
CA ALA A 81 -10.40 2.10 -5.05
C ALA A 81 -9.03 2.70 -5.45
N PRO A 82 -8.83 3.05 -6.74
CA PRO A 82 -7.53 3.50 -7.27
C PRO A 82 -6.96 4.71 -6.51
N GLU A 83 -7.80 5.56 -5.93
CA GLU A 83 -7.38 6.67 -5.07
C GLU A 83 -6.63 6.20 -3.81
N ARG A 84 -6.99 5.05 -3.24
CA ARG A 84 -6.31 4.46 -2.09
C ARG A 84 -4.99 3.82 -2.50
N ALA A 85 -4.95 3.14 -3.65
CA ALA A 85 -3.70 2.65 -4.22
C ALA A 85 -2.72 3.81 -4.49
N ARG A 86 -3.21 4.93 -5.03
CA ARG A 86 -2.42 6.16 -5.19
C ARG A 86 -1.92 6.69 -3.86
N ALA A 87 -2.79 6.79 -2.85
CA ALA A 87 -2.43 7.25 -1.52
C ALA A 87 -1.30 6.42 -0.89
N MET A 88 -1.33 5.09 -1.05
CA MET A 88 -0.26 4.21 -0.59
C MET A 88 1.09 4.54 -1.24
N LEU A 89 1.10 4.74 -2.56
CA LEU A 89 2.32 5.09 -3.29
C LEU A 89 2.80 6.51 -2.99
N VAL A 90 1.90 7.45 -2.79
CA VAL A 90 2.22 8.81 -2.31
C VAL A 90 2.90 8.76 -0.95
N TRP A 91 2.44 7.90 -0.04
CA TRP A 91 3.13 7.73 1.25
C TRP A 91 4.55 7.18 1.08
N ARG A 92 4.78 6.24 0.16
CA ARG A 92 6.14 5.78 -0.20
C ARG A 92 7.00 6.91 -0.79
N HIS A 93 6.44 7.78 -1.61
CA HIS A 93 7.15 8.97 -2.10
C HIS A 93 7.52 9.92 -0.96
N ARG A 94 6.58 10.20 -0.04
CA ARG A 94 6.82 11.06 1.13
C ARG A 94 7.88 10.51 2.09
N THR A 95 8.11 9.21 2.08
CA THR A 95 9.11 8.53 2.91
C THR A 95 10.41 8.23 2.17
N LEU A 96 10.56 8.71 0.93
CA LEU A 96 11.75 8.47 0.10
C LEU A 96 13.04 8.99 0.74
N GLU A 97 13.02 10.13 1.44
CA GLU A 97 14.20 10.62 2.16
C GLU A 97 14.66 9.67 3.27
N HIS A 98 13.73 9.04 3.99
CA HIS A 98 14.07 8.02 4.99
C HIS A 98 14.66 6.78 4.32
N ALA A 99 14.14 6.39 3.15
CA ALA A 99 14.70 5.28 2.37
C ALA A 99 16.11 5.59 1.83
N ARG A 100 16.36 6.83 1.38
CA ARG A 100 17.70 7.33 1.01
C ARG A 100 18.65 7.24 2.19
N GLN A 101 18.23 7.70 3.37
CA GLN A 101 19.01 7.63 4.61
C GLN A 101 19.32 6.18 5.01
N HIS A 102 18.33 5.29 4.92
CA HIS A 102 18.51 3.87 5.23
C HIS A 102 19.52 3.19 4.30
N ALA A 103 19.53 3.53 3.01
CA ALA A 103 20.56 3.07 2.08
C ALA A 103 21.97 3.50 2.55
N ARG A 104 22.11 4.68 3.16
CA ARG A 104 23.40 5.18 3.69
C ARG A 104 23.88 4.38 4.90
N GLU A 105 22.95 4.02 5.78
CA GLU A 105 23.24 3.16 6.94
C GLU A 105 23.81 1.80 6.51
N LEU A 106 23.40 1.30 5.35
CA LEU A 106 23.87 0.06 4.75
C LEU A 106 25.00 0.26 3.73
N ASN A 107 25.66 1.43 3.77
CA ASN A 107 26.86 1.76 3.01
C ASN A 107 26.67 1.85 1.49
N HIS A 108 25.46 2.18 1.03
CA HIS A 108 25.20 2.52 -0.37
C HIS A 108 25.49 4.01 -0.65
N PRO A 109 26.33 4.33 -1.65
CA PRO A 109 26.72 5.71 -1.97
C PRO A 109 25.67 6.48 -2.78
N HIS A 110 24.64 5.82 -3.32
CA HIS A 110 23.50 6.43 -4.02
C HIS A 110 22.28 5.51 -3.89
N GLY A 111 21.11 6.02 -4.29
CA GLY A 111 19.86 5.27 -4.27
C GLY A 111 19.08 5.39 -2.96
N ALA A 112 17.96 4.69 -2.94
CA ALA A 112 17.07 4.54 -1.80
C ALA A 112 16.89 3.05 -1.50
N LEU A 113 16.70 2.73 -0.22
CA LEU A 113 16.31 1.41 0.22
C LEU A 113 15.13 1.56 1.17
N TYR A 114 13.95 1.16 0.72
CA TYR A 114 12.75 1.25 1.54
C TYR A 114 12.84 0.30 2.75
N ALA A 115 12.42 0.80 3.91
CA ALA A 115 12.37 0.00 5.13
C ALA A 115 11.43 -1.21 4.97
N TRP A 116 11.94 -2.39 5.31
CA TRP A 116 11.23 -3.66 5.38
C TRP A 116 10.02 -3.58 6.31
N ARG A 117 10.22 -2.93 7.46
CA ARG A 117 9.20 -2.76 8.51
C ARG A 117 9.21 -1.31 8.99
N THR A 118 8.11 -0.58 8.83
CA THR A 118 8.09 0.84 9.22
C THR A 118 6.70 1.40 9.55
N ILE A 119 6.66 2.50 10.32
CA ILE A 119 5.47 3.35 10.51
C ILE A 119 5.67 4.72 9.84
N SER A 120 6.83 5.34 10.04
CA SER A 120 7.17 6.71 9.59
C SER A 120 8.02 6.78 8.32
N GLY A 121 8.58 5.66 7.86
CA GLY A 121 9.58 5.59 6.79
C GLY A 121 10.89 4.95 7.24
N ASP A 122 11.26 5.10 8.52
CA ASP A 122 12.49 4.53 9.11
C ASP A 122 12.40 3.02 9.29
N GLU A 123 13.53 2.31 9.13
CA GLU A 123 13.61 0.88 9.41
C GLU A 123 13.44 0.59 10.91
N CYS A 124 12.48 -0.27 11.24
CA CYS A 124 12.12 -0.61 12.62
C CYS A 124 12.32 -2.11 12.94
N SER A 125 12.84 -2.90 12.00
CA SER A 125 13.12 -4.32 12.19
C SER A 125 14.49 -4.53 12.87
N ALA A 126 14.48 -5.12 14.06
CA ALA A 126 15.69 -5.64 14.69
C ALA A 126 16.18 -6.97 14.07
N TYR A 127 15.39 -7.57 13.16
CA TYR A 127 15.70 -8.85 12.55
C TYR A 127 16.48 -8.67 11.25
N PHE A 128 17.81 -8.77 11.32
CA PHE A 128 18.72 -8.53 10.19
C PHE A 128 18.32 -9.22 8.88
N PRO A 129 17.98 -10.54 8.84
CA PRO A 129 17.65 -11.20 7.58
C PRO A 129 16.42 -10.63 6.87
N GLY A 130 15.51 -9.99 7.61
CA GLY A 130 14.39 -9.23 7.04
C GLY A 130 14.77 -7.77 6.82
N GLY A 131 15.09 -7.05 7.89
CA GLY A 131 15.31 -5.60 7.88
C GLY A 131 16.39 -5.14 6.89
N SER A 132 17.60 -5.67 7.02
CA SER A 132 18.76 -5.15 6.29
C SER A 132 19.18 -5.97 5.08
N ALA A 133 18.75 -7.24 5.00
CA ALA A 133 19.17 -8.15 3.94
C ALA A 133 18.11 -8.33 2.83
N GLN A 134 16.87 -7.91 3.06
CA GLN A 134 15.76 -8.24 2.17
C GLN A 134 15.38 -7.09 1.23
N TYR A 135 16.26 -6.84 0.25
CA TYR A 135 16.19 -5.71 -0.69
C TYR A 135 15.01 -5.77 -1.67
N HIS A 136 14.30 -6.90 -1.77
CA HIS A 136 13.23 -7.07 -2.77
C HIS A 136 12.04 -6.12 -2.54
N ILE A 137 11.94 -5.48 -1.38
CA ILE A 137 10.95 -4.41 -1.14
C ILE A 137 11.08 -3.25 -2.14
N ASN A 138 12.29 -2.90 -2.58
CA ASN A 138 12.48 -1.90 -3.63
C ASN A 138 11.81 -2.34 -4.94
N ALA A 139 12.00 -3.60 -5.32
CA ALA A 139 11.36 -4.19 -6.49
C ALA A 139 9.83 -4.25 -6.32
N ALA A 140 9.33 -4.52 -5.12
CA ALA A 140 7.89 -4.49 -4.82
C ALA A 140 7.30 -3.09 -5.02
N VAL A 141 7.97 -2.03 -4.53
CA VAL A 141 7.55 -0.64 -4.72
C VAL A 141 7.58 -0.26 -6.21
N ALA A 142 8.66 -0.56 -6.93
CA ALA A 142 8.76 -0.28 -8.36
C ALA A 142 7.68 -1.02 -9.18
N TRP A 143 7.43 -2.29 -8.85
CA TRP A 143 6.38 -3.09 -9.48
C TRP A 143 4.98 -2.51 -9.20
N ALA A 144 4.71 -2.10 -7.97
CA ALA A 144 3.43 -1.51 -7.59
C ALA A 144 3.16 -0.17 -8.29
N ILE A 145 4.18 0.67 -8.47
CA ILE A 145 4.07 1.90 -9.29
C ILE A 145 3.68 1.54 -10.72
N ARG A 146 4.36 0.57 -11.32
CA ARG A 146 4.04 0.13 -12.69
C ARG A 146 2.62 -0.40 -12.79
N LEU A 147 2.22 -1.29 -11.88
CA LEU A 147 0.87 -1.86 -11.85
C LEU A 147 -0.19 -0.76 -11.70
N TYR A 148 0.05 0.19 -10.80
CA TYR A 148 -0.85 1.30 -10.56
C TYR A 148 -1.04 2.17 -11.80
N VAL A 149 0.06 2.58 -12.44
CA VAL A 149 0.02 3.44 -13.63
C VAL A 149 -0.64 2.71 -14.81
N ASP A 150 -0.35 1.42 -15.00
CA ASP A 150 -0.95 0.63 -16.08
C ASP A 150 -2.47 0.45 -15.90
N ALA A 151 -2.91 0.19 -14.67
CA ALA A 151 -4.33 -0.05 -14.39
C ALA A 151 -5.17 1.24 -14.32
N SER A 152 -4.60 2.33 -13.78
CA SER A 152 -5.33 3.60 -13.59
C SER A 152 -5.15 4.60 -14.72
N GLY A 153 -4.05 4.51 -15.49
CA GLY A 153 -3.64 5.53 -16.46
C GLY A 153 -3.10 6.83 -15.83
N ASP A 154 -2.88 6.90 -14.51
CA ASP A 154 -2.39 8.09 -13.82
C ASP A 154 -0.90 8.36 -14.13
N ARG A 155 -0.66 8.95 -15.31
CA ARG A 155 0.66 9.42 -15.71
C ARG A 155 1.13 10.64 -14.93
N ALA A 156 0.21 11.38 -14.29
CA ALA A 156 0.59 12.54 -13.49
C ALA A 156 1.35 12.08 -12.24
N PHE A 157 0.85 11.08 -11.52
CA PHE A 157 1.57 10.47 -10.40
C PHE A 157 2.98 9.99 -10.80
N LEU A 158 3.11 9.33 -11.96
CA LEU A 158 4.42 8.87 -12.44
C LEU A 158 5.40 10.04 -12.61
N LEU A 159 4.96 11.17 -13.15
CA LEU A 159 5.80 12.35 -13.38
C LEU A 159 6.05 13.17 -12.11
N GLU A 160 5.10 13.20 -11.18
CA GLU A 160 5.17 13.96 -9.92
C GLU A 160 6.10 13.31 -8.89
N GLY A 161 6.25 11.98 -8.91
CA GLY A 161 7.12 11.28 -7.94
C GLY A 161 7.37 9.81 -8.24
N GLY A 162 6.48 9.12 -8.96
CA GLY A 162 6.67 7.68 -9.23
C GLY A 162 7.96 7.35 -9.99
N ALA A 163 8.37 8.19 -10.95
CA ALA A 163 9.60 7.99 -11.71
C ALA A 163 10.85 8.23 -10.85
N GLU A 164 10.82 9.22 -9.95
CA GLU A 164 11.89 9.48 -8.99
C GLU A 164 12.12 8.24 -8.11
N MET A 165 11.04 7.67 -7.56
CA MET A 165 11.11 6.46 -6.75
C MET A 165 11.75 5.30 -7.53
N ILE A 166 11.34 5.06 -8.77
CA ILE A 166 11.88 3.96 -9.59
C ILE A 166 13.37 4.16 -9.90
N PHE A 167 13.82 5.39 -10.17
CA PHE A 167 15.22 5.66 -10.48
C PHE A 167 16.14 5.58 -9.26
N GLU A 168 15.61 5.79 -8.06
CA GLU A 168 16.36 5.65 -6.81
C GLU A 168 16.45 4.21 -6.31
N THR A 169 15.49 3.35 -6.66
CA THR A 169 15.40 1.96 -6.18
C THR A 169 16.38 0.98 -6.81
#